data_AF-A0A935R106-F1
#
_entry.id   AF-A0A935R106-F1
#
_cell.length_a   1.000
_cell.length_b   1.000
_cell.length_c   1.000
_cell.angle_alpha   90.00
_cell.angle_beta   90.00
_cell.angle_gamma   90.00
#
_symmetry.space_group_name_H-M   'P 1'
#
loop_
_entity.id
_entity.type
_entity.pdbx_description
1 polymer ?
#
loop_
_entity_poly.entity_id
_entity_poly.type
_entity_poly.pdbx_seq_one_letter_code
_entity_poly.pdbx_strand_id
1 'polypeptide(L)'
;MTPLLADQLDEVLKKNAELGDTLHASLTNSQAALATSVTQALSAQQDWVQKAITSAKAQQDAERLRVSALWWSEALYSPRLRRSYRSLPPALAAVVMALDLHDLTPSLPPASVGYLLAETVGRLPEASFEQTRPLVEWLGVLRGTTGVDLGKIGAALCAPPTHGRVSVRDVLAATLRGASPDPALLNRLPGGPDTPMSLPNLAHALFRQEKALLLAGGEP
;
A
#
# COMPACT_ATOMS: atom_id res chain seq x y z
N MET A 1 -31.20 78.94 43.72
CA MET A 1 -30.11 78.40 42.87
C MET A 1 -30.10 76.86 42.89
N THR A 2 -31.24 76.16 42.77
CA THR A 2 -31.30 74.77 43.30
C THR A 2 -31.95 73.66 42.45
N PRO A 3 -32.94 73.87 41.54
CA PRO A 3 -33.51 72.75 40.77
C PRO A 3 -32.77 72.45 39.45
N LEU A 4 -32.40 73.48 38.68
CA LEU A 4 -31.77 73.33 37.36
C LEU A 4 -30.37 72.66 37.41
N LEU A 5 -29.65 72.89 38.52
CA LEU A 5 -28.34 72.28 38.77
C LEU A 5 -28.45 70.80 39.14
N ALA A 6 -29.54 70.41 39.82
CA ALA A 6 -29.79 69.01 40.16
C ALA A 6 -30.13 68.19 38.91
N ASP A 7 -30.98 68.73 38.03
CA ASP A 7 -31.34 68.08 36.76
C ASP A 7 -30.13 67.89 35.84
N GLN A 8 -29.23 68.89 35.77
CA GLN A 8 -27.98 68.77 35.01
C GLN A 8 -27.02 67.75 35.60
N LEU A 9 -26.97 67.63 36.93
CA LEU A 9 -26.15 66.63 37.61
C LEU A 9 -26.67 65.21 37.34
N ASP A 10 -27.99 65.01 37.38
CA ASP A 10 -28.63 63.73 37.06
C ASP A 10 -28.42 63.35 35.59
N GLU A 11 -28.48 64.31 34.67
CA GLU A 11 -28.19 64.06 33.25
C GLU A 11 -26.73 63.64 33.02
N VAL A 12 -25.78 64.25 33.72
CA VAL A 12 -24.35 63.87 33.67
C VAL A 12 -24.12 62.50 34.30
N LEU A 13 -24.77 62.20 35.43
CA LEU A 13 -24.70 60.88 36.07
C LEU A 13 -25.24 59.78 35.15
N LYS A 14 -26.36 60.05 34.47
CA LYS A 14 -26.95 59.13 33.50
C LYS A 14 -26.05 58.90 32.29
N LYS A 15 -25.50 59.98 31.70
CA LYS A 15 -24.54 59.89 30.59
C LYS A 15 -23.29 59.11 30.99
N ASN A 16 -22.75 59.33 32.20
CA ASN A 16 -21.59 58.57 32.70
C ASN A 16 -21.90 57.08 32.90
N ALA A 17 -23.11 56.72 33.37
CA ALA A 17 -23.52 55.33 33.48
C ALA A 17 -23.64 54.66 32.10
N GLU A 18 -24.28 55.33 31.13
CA GLU A 18 -24.38 54.85 29.74
C GLU A 18 -23.00 54.71 29.07
N LEU A 19 -22.09 55.64 29.33
CA LEU A 19 -20.70 55.57 28.85
C LEU A 19 -19.95 54.41 29.50
N GLY A 20 -20.15 54.17 30.80
CA GLY A 20 -19.59 53.03 31.52
C GLY A 20 -20.07 51.69 30.95
N ASP A 21 -21.38 51.56 30.72
CA ASP A 21 -21.99 50.35 30.17
C ASP A 21 -21.50 50.05 28.74
N THR A 22 -21.43 51.07 27.89
CA THR A 22 -20.93 50.92 26.51
C THR A 22 -19.45 50.55 26.47
N LEU A 23 -18.64 51.11 27.38
CA LEU A 23 -17.22 50.81 27.48
C LEU A 23 -16.98 49.39 28.03
N HIS A 24 -17.77 48.96 29.02
CA HIS A 24 -17.77 47.57 29.51
C HIS A 24 -18.18 46.58 28.42
N ALA A 25 -19.24 46.87 27.66
CA ALA A 25 -19.68 46.04 26.54
C ALA A 25 -18.62 45.97 25.42
N SER A 26 -17.95 47.08 25.11
CA SER A 26 -16.86 47.10 24.14
C SER A 26 -15.67 46.25 24.61
N LEU A 27 -15.30 46.37 25.89
CA LEU A 27 -14.20 45.62 26.48
C LEU A 27 -14.49 44.11 26.48
N THR A 28 -15.67 43.67 26.92
CA THR A 28 -16.06 42.25 26.91
C THR A 28 -16.13 41.68 25.50
N ASN A 29 -16.66 42.44 24.53
CA ASN A 29 -16.66 42.03 23.13
C ASN A 29 -15.25 41.89 22.57
N SER A 30 -14.34 42.82 22.88
CA SER A 30 -12.94 42.74 22.46
C SER A 30 -12.22 41.54 23.07
N GLN A 31 -12.48 41.25 24.35
CA GLN A 31 -11.92 40.08 25.04
C GLN A 31 -12.43 38.77 24.44
N ALA A 32 -13.73 38.67 24.15
CA ALA A 32 -14.32 37.51 23.51
C ALA A 32 -13.78 37.30 22.08
N ALA A 33 -13.59 38.39 21.32
CA ALA A 33 -13.01 38.35 19.98
C ALA A 33 -11.55 37.87 20.00
N LEU A 34 -10.74 38.36 20.96
CA LEU A 34 -9.36 37.91 21.15
C LEU A 34 -9.28 36.44 21.59
N ALA A 35 -10.12 36.02 22.54
CA ALA A 35 -10.16 34.62 22.96
C ALA A 35 -10.53 33.69 21.78
N THR A 36 -11.47 34.13 20.95
CA THR A 36 -11.89 33.40 19.75
C THR A 36 -10.75 33.33 18.72
N SER A 37 -10.07 34.45 18.44
CA SER A 37 -8.97 34.47 17.46
C SER A 37 -7.77 33.63 17.91
N VAL A 38 -7.42 33.67 19.20
CA VAL A 38 -6.36 32.81 19.77
C VAL A 38 -6.73 31.34 19.67
N THR A 39 -7.98 30.98 20.00
CA THR A 39 -8.44 29.60 19.91
C THR A 39 -8.40 29.09 18.46
N GLN A 40 -8.86 29.90 17.50
CA GLN A 40 -8.82 29.59 16.08
C GLN A 40 -7.38 29.46 15.55
N ALA A 41 -6.49 30.34 15.97
CA ALA A 41 -5.08 30.27 15.60
C ALA A 41 -4.42 29.00 16.16
N LEU A 42 -4.71 28.63 17.40
CA LEU A 42 -4.18 27.42 18.03
C LEU A 42 -4.71 26.15 17.35
N SER A 43 -6.01 26.09 17.04
CA SER A 43 -6.57 24.94 16.30
C SER A 43 -5.99 24.83 14.89
N ALA A 44 -5.86 25.95 14.18
CA ALA A 44 -5.24 25.97 12.86
C ALA A 44 -3.77 25.51 12.90
N GLN A 45 -3.02 25.91 13.95
CA GLN A 45 -1.65 25.47 14.17
C GLN A 45 -1.58 23.96 14.47
N GLN A 46 -2.47 23.45 15.32
CA GLN A 46 -2.57 22.01 15.61
C GLN A 46 -2.84 21.19 14.35
N ASP A 47 -3.82 21.62 13.54
CA ASP A 47 -4.15 20.98 12.27
C ASP A 47 -2.98 21.01 11.29
N TRP A 48 -2.28 22.14 11.21
CA TRP A 48 -1.10 22.28 10.36
C TRP A 48 0.02 21.35 10.79
N VAL A 49 0.34 21.31 12.10
CA VAL A 49 1.36 20.39 12.64
C VAL A 49 0.98 18.94 12.37
N GLN A 50 -0.28 18.56 12.58
CA GLN A 50 -0.75 17.20 12.35
C GLN A 50 -0.63 16.81 10.87
N LYS A 51 -1.00 17.71 9.95
CA LYS A 51 -0.84 17.51 8.50
C LYS A 51 0.63 17.41 8.12
N ALA A 52 1.50 18.25 8.68
CA ALA A 52 2.93 18.22 8.42
C ALA A 52 3.56 16.89 8.86
N ILE A 53 3.24 16.40 10.06
CA ILE A 53 3.71 15.11 10.58
C ILE A 53 3.22 13.96 9.69
N THR A 54 1.94 13.97 9.32
CA THR A 54 1.35 12.91 8.49
C THR A 54 1.99 12.88 7.10
N SER A 55 2.22 14.05 6.50
CA SER A 55 2.88 14.18 5.20
C SER A 55 4.35 13.70 5.26
N ALA A 56 5.10 14.13 6.28
CA ALA A 56 6.48 13.72 6.47
C ALA A 56 6.61 12.20 6.65
N LYS A 57 5.70 11.60 7.43
CA LYS A 57 5.65 10.14 7.59
C LYS A 57 5.36 9.43 6.27
N ALA A 58 4.38 9.89 5.49
CA ALA A 58 4.06 9.32 4.20
C ALA A 58 5.24 9.42 3.21
N GLN A 59 5.99 10.53 3.23
CA GLN A 59 7.22 10.70 2.44
C GLN A 59 8.29 9.70 2.87
N GLN A 60 8.55 9.59 4.17
CA GLN A 60 9.53 8.66 4.72
C GLN A 60 9.18 7.20 4.39
N ASP A 61 7.91 6.81 4.50
CA ASP A 61 7.45 5.46 4.17
C ASP A 61 7.63 5.18 2.66
N ALA A 62 7.34 6.16 1.80
CA ALA A 62 7.55 6.04 0.35
C ALA A 62 9.04 5.92 -0.02
N GLU A 63 9.92 6.69 0.63
CA GLU A 63 11.37 6.59 0.44
C GLU A 63 11.91 5.24 0.93
N ARG A 64 11.48 4.80 2.11
CA ARG A 64 11.85 3.50 2.67
C ARG A 64 11.45 2.36 1.76
N LEU A 65 10.26 2.42 1.17
CA LEU A 65 9.78 1.44 0.19
C LEU A 65 10.69 1.42 -1.04
N ARG A 66 11.00 2.59 -1.62
CA ARG A 66 11.87 2.70 -2.79
C ARG A 66 13.27 2.14 -2.54
N VAL A 67 13.88 2.52 -1.42
CA VAL A 67 15.22 2.03 -1.04
C VAL A 67 15.20 0.54 -0.78
N SER A 68 14.20 0.03 -0.05
CA SER A 68 14.07 -1.40 0.24
C SER A 68 13.87 -2.22 -1.03
N ALA A 69 12.98 -1.78 -1.92
CA ALA A 69 12.72 -2.46 -3.18
C ALA A 69 13.95 -2.45 -4.10
N LEU A 70 14.68 -1.33 -4.16
CA LEU A 70 15.92 -1.23 -4.93
C LEU A 70 17.00 -2.16 -4.34
N TRP A 71 17.16 -2.18 -3.01
CA TRP A 71 18.11 -3.08 -2.36
C TRP A 71 17.79 -4.54 -2.60
N TRP A 72 16.51 -4.91 -2.48
CA TRP A 72 16.04 -6.25 -2.78
C TRP A 72 16.34 -6.65 -4.24
N SER A 73 16.10 -5.74 -5.19
CA SER A 73 16.36 -5.99 -6.61
C SER A 73 17.84 -6.20 -6.93
N GLU A 74 18.73 -5.52 -6.19
CA GLU A 74 20.17 -5.61 -6.43
C GLU A 74 20.83 -6.76 -5.67
N ALA A 75 20.41 -7.01 -4.43
CA ALA A 75 20.97 -8.07 -3.60
C ALA A 75 20.63 -9.48 -4.13
N LEU A 76 19.54 -9.61 -4.90
CA LEU A 76 19.05 -10.87 -5.46
C LEU A 76 19.05 -12.01 -4.44
N TYR A 77 18.52 -11.71 -3.26
CA TYR A 77 18.51 -12.59 -2.10
C TYR A 77 17.08 -12.79 -1.59
N SER A 78 16.71 -14.05 -1.35
CA SER A 78 15.42 -14.40 -0.75
C SER A 78 15.49 -14.37 0.78
N PRO A 79 14.75 -13.49 1.46
CA PRO A 79 14.61 -13.56 2.91
C PRO A 79 13.91 -14.85 3.37
N ARG A 80 12.93 -15.33 2.58
CA ARG A 80 12.14 -16.53 2.88
C ARG A 80 12.96 -17.81 2.79
N LEU A 81 13.77 -17.95 1.75
CA LEU A 81 14.60 -19.14 1.52
C LEU A 81 16.04 -19.01 2.04
N ARG A 82 16.42 -17.82 2.51
CA ARG A 82 17.76 -17.47 3.04
C ARG A 82 18.91 -17.83 2.09
N ARG A 83 18.73 -17.58 0.79
CA ARG A 83 19.74 -17.83 -0.25
C ARG A 83 19.54 -16.92 -1.45
N SER A 84 20.57 -16.82 -2.30
CA SER A 84 20.49 -16.03 -3.53
C SER A 84 19.50 -16.64 -4.54
N TYR A 85 18.71 -15.80 -5.20
CA TYR A 85 17.82 -16.21 -6.29
C TYR A 85 18.60 -16.84 -7.46
N ARG A 86 19.86 -16.45 -7.65
CA ARG A 86 20.74 -17.03 -8.68
C ARG A 86 21.08 -18.50 -8.45
N SER A 87 20.88 -19.01 -7.22
CA SER A 87 21.07 -20.42 -6.87
C SER A 87 19.82 -21.28 -7.09
N LEU A 88 18.70 -20.66 -7.46
CA LEU A 88 17.42 -21.33 -7.68
C LEU A 88 17.20 -21.54 -9.19
N PRO A 89 16.41 -22.57 -9.57
CA PRO A 89 15.89 -22.66 -10.93
C PRO A 89 15.12 -21.38 -11.30
N PRO A 90 15.28 -20.82 -12.51
CA PRO A 90 14.71 -19.51 -12.86
C PRO A 90 13.19 -19.41 -12.64
N ALA A 91 12.44 -20.46 -12.95
CA ALA A 91 11.00 -20.51 -12.74
C ALA A 91 10.64 -20.41 -11.24
N LEU A 92 11.37 -21.12 -10.38
CA LEU A 92 11.16 -21.05 -8.93
C LEU A 92 11.60 -19.68 -8.39
N ALA A 93 12.73 -19.15 -8.88
CA ALA A 93 13.21 -17.83 -8.50
C ALA A 93 12.16 -16.76 -8.79
N ALA A 94 11.56 -16.76 -9.98
CA ALA A 94 10.52 -15.82 -10.37
C ALA A 94 9.31 -15.82 -9.43
N VAL A 95 8.84 -17.01 -9.02
CA VAL A 95 7.74 -17.17 -8.07
C VAL A 95 8.12 -16.66 -6.67
N VAL A 96 9.28 -17.06 -6.16
CA VAL A 96 9.74 -16.67 -4.83
C VAL A 96 10.01 -15.16 -4.76
N MET A 97 10.56 -14.57 -5.83
CA MET A 97 10.77 -13.13 -5.94
C MET A 97 9.45 -12.35 -5.87
N ALA A 98 8.39 -12.83 -6.53
CA ALA A 98 7.07 -12.21 -6.44
C ALA A 98 6.51 -12.25 -5.01
N LEU A 99 6.69 -13.36 -4.29
CA LEU A 99 6.27 -13.53 -2.91
C LEU A 99 7.08 -12.68 -1.93
N ASP A 100 8.41 -12.69 -2.05
CA ASP A 100 9.28 -11.90 -1.18
C ASP A 100 9.02 -10.40 -1.36
N LEU A 101 8.80 -9.94 -2.60
CA LEU A 101 8.42 -8.55 -2.86
C LEU A 101 7.00 -8.25 -2.38
N HIS A 102 6.08 -9.22 -2.43
CA HIS A 102 4.75 -9.06 -1.84
C HIS A 102 4.85 -8.73 -0.35
N ASP A 103 5.66 -9.46 0.41
CA ASP A 103 5.84 -9.23 1.85
C ASP A 103 6.56 -7.91 2.15
N LEU A 104 7.46 -7.47 1.26
CA LEU A 104 8.24 -6.24 1.43
C LEU A 104 7.43 -4.96 1.19
N THR A 105 6.33 -5.05 0.44
CA THR A 105 5.61 -3.89 -0.10
C THR A 105 4.26 -3.68 0.58
N PRO A 106 3.76 -2.44 0.68
CA PRO A 106 2.43 -2.17 1.24
C PRO A 106 1.31 -2.85 0.42
N SER A 107 0.07 -2.78 0.89
CA SER A 107 -1.09 -3.37 0.20
C SER A 107 -1.35 -2.75 -1.18
N LEU A 108 -1.12 -1.44 -1.32
CA LEU A 108 -1.23 -0.69 -2.58
C LEU A 108 0.14 -0.14 -3.00
N PRO A 109 1.02 -0.98 -3.57
CA PRO A 109 2.30 -0.52 -4.07
C PRO A 109 2.10 0.31 -5.36
N PRO A 110 2.98 1.28 -5.65
CA PRO A 110 3.03 1.92 -6.95
C PRO A 110 3.22 0.90 -8.08
N ALA A 111 2.62 1.14 -9.25
CA ALA A 111 2.72 0.23 -10.39
C ALA A 111 4.18 -0.04 -10.82
N SER A 112 5.08 0.92 -10.64
CA SER A 112 6.51 0.78 -10.92
C SER A 112 7.18 -0.36 -10.15
N VAL A 113 6.65 -0.77 -8.99
CA VAL A 113 7.18 -1.90 -8.20
C VAL A 113 6.96 -3.22 -8.93
N GLY A 114 5.81 -3.40 -9.60
CA GLY A 114 5.55 -4.60 -10.40
C GLY A 114 6.45 -4.69 -11.63
N TYR A 115 6.75 -3.55 -12.26
CA TYR A 115 7.73 -3.50 -13.35
C TYR A 115 9.16 -3.71 -12.86
N LEU A 116 9.54 -3.17 -11.69
CA LEU A 116 10.83 -3.47 -11.07
C LEU A 116 11.00 -4.97 -10.85
N LEU A 117 9.98 -5.67 -10.36
CA LEU A 117 9.98 -7.14 -10.25
C LEU A 117 10.25 -7.80 -11.59
N ALA A 118 9.49 -7.44 -12.62
CA ALA A 118 9.64 -8.02 -13.95
C ALA A 118 11.07 -7.83 -14.49
N GLU A 119 11.60 -6.60 -14.40
CA GLU A 119 12.97 -6.28 -14.81
C GLU A 119 14.01 -7.08 -14.01
N THR A 120 13.81 -7.22 -12.69
CA THR A 120 14.74 -7.95 -11.82
C THR A 120 14.76 -9.43 -12.15
N VAL A 121 13.58 -10.03 -12.40
CA VAL A 121 13.48 -11.42 -12.88
C VAL A 121 14.12 -11.55 -14.26
N GLY A 122 13.94 -10.57 -15.14
CA GLY A 122 14.57 -10.51 -16.46
C GLY A 122 16.10 -10.54 -16.46
N ARG A 123 16.73 -10.13 -15.35
CA ARG A 123 18.19 -10.19 -15.15
C ARG A 123 18.70 -11.57 -14.71
N LEU A 124 17.81 -12.50 -14.38
CA LEU A 124 18.22 -13.87 -14.06
C LEU A 124 18.63 -14.62 -15.34
N PRO A 125 19.55 -15.59 -15.24
CA PRO A 125 19.86 -16.47 -16.36
C PRO A 125 18.59 -17.19 -16.85
N GLU A 126 18.39 -17.26 -18.16
CA GLU A 126 17.26 -17.97 -18.79
C GLU A 126 15.87 -17.48 -18.35
N ALA A 127 15.75 -16.19 -18.01
CA ALA A 127 14.50 -15.56 -17.60
C ALA A 127 14.17 -14.29 -18.40
N SER A 128 14.65 -14.16 -19.64
CA SER A 128 14.43 -12.97 -20.46
C SER A 128 12.96 -12.77 -20.83
N PHE A 129 12.59 -11.52 -21.18
CA PHE A 129 11.25 -11.20 -21.67
C PHE A 129 10.91 -11.89 -23.00
N GLU A 130 11.92 -12.13 -23.83
CA GLU A 130 11.80 -12.77 -25.15
C GLU A 130 11.56 -14.28 -25.03
N GLN A 131 12.03 -14.89 -23.94
CA GLN A 131 11.83 -16.32 -23.70
C GLN A 131 10.41 -16.58 -23.19
N THR A 132 9.50 -16.75 -24.13
CA THR A 132 8.12 -17.12 -23.86
C THR A 132 7.93 -18.62 -23.98
N ARG A 133 7.18 -19.21 -23.06
CA ARG A 133 6.75 -20.62 -23.11
C ARG A 133 5.29 -20.71 -22.67
N PRO A 134 4.55 -21.75 -23.09
CA PRO A 134 3.24 -22.06 -22.54
C PRO A 134 3.26 -22.10 -21.01
N LEU A 135 2.23 -21.56 -20.36
CA LEU A 135 2.14 -21.58 -18.89
C LEU A 135 2.27 -23.01 -18.34
N VAL A 136 1.63 -23.98 -18.99
CA VAL A 136 1.70 -25.41 -18.63
C VAL A 136 3.13 -25.95 -18.57
N GLU A 137 4.04 -25.48 -19.44
CA GLU A 137 5.44 -25.87 -19.41
C GLU A 137 6.15 -25.32 -18.17
N TRP A 138 5.91 -24.06 -17.81
CA TRP A 138 6.46 -23.47 -16.58
C TRP A 138 5.98 -24.21 -15.33
N LEU A 139 4.70 -24.61 -15.30
CA LEU A 139 4.16 -25.44 -14.22
C LEU A 139 4.87 -26.80 -14.15
N GLY A 140 5.18 -27.41 -15.30
CA GLY A 140 5.98 -28.63 -15.38
C GLY A 140 7.38 -28.47 -14.82
N VAL A 141 8.07 -27.39 -15.18
CA VAL A 141 9.41 -27.06 -14.66
C VAL A 141 9.39 -26.87 -13.14
N LEU A 142 8.38 -26.17 -12.62
CA LEU A 142 8.22 -25.97 -11.17
C LEU A 142 8.04 -27.31 -10.45
N ARG A 143 7.22 -28.22 -10.96
CA ARG A 143 7.04 -29.56 -10.35
C ARG A 143 8.30 -30.42 -10.39
N GLY A 144 9.12 -30.27 -11.43
CA GLY A 144 10.41 -30.95 -11.55
C GLY A 144 11.50 -30.41 -10.63
N THR A 145 11.25 -29.29 -9.95
CA THR A 145 12.24 -28.66 -9.08
C THR A 145 12.40 -29.45 -7.78
N THR A 146 13.63 -29.89 -7.51
CA THR A 146 14.00 -30.61 -6.29
C THR A 146 14.80 -29.73 -5.33
N GLY A 147 14.87 -30.12 -4.05
CA GLY A 147 15.67 -29.41 -3.05
C GLY A 147 15.00 -28.16 -2.43
N VAL A 148 13.74 -27.89 -2.77
CA VAL A 148 12.93 -26.84 -2.12
C VAL A 148 11.56 -27.40 -1.78
N ASP A 149 11.08 -27.11 -0.57
CA ASP A 149 9.72 -27.48 -0.16
C ASP A 149 8.71 -26.54 -0.82
N LEU A 150 8.22 -26.95 -2.00
CA LEU A 150 7.23 -26.22 -2.77
C LEU A 150 5.90 -26.09 -2.01
N GLY A 151 5.58 -27.06 -1.15
CA GLY A 151 4.36 -27.03 -0.33
C GLY A 151 4.37 -25.85 0.64
N LYS A 152 5.50 -25.55 1.27
CA LYS A 152 5.66 -24.35 2.13
C LYS A 152 5.53 -23.04 1.36
N ILE A 153 6.01 -23.01 0.12
CA ILE A 153 5.87 -21.83 -0.75
C ILE A 153 4.40 -21.67 -1.17
N GLY A 154 3.77 -22.77 -1.60
CA GLY A 154 2.36 -22.81 -1.98
C GLY A 154 1.41 -22.49 -0.82
N ALA A 155 1.79 -22.82 0.42
CA ALA A 155 1.04 -22.46 1.63
C ALA A 155 0.96 -20.95 1.87
N ALA A 156 1.91 -20.17 1.35
CA ALA A 156 1.88 -18.71 1.46
C ALA A 156 0.87 -18.05 0.50
N LEU A 157 0.35 -18.80 -0.47
CA LEU A 157 -0.66 -18.37 -1.42
C LEU A 157 -2.02 -18.91 -0.95
N CYS A 158 -3.05 -18.08 -0.77
CA CYS A 158 -4.46 -18.53 -0.60
C CYS A 158 -4.84 -19.70 -1.52
N ALA A 159 -5.75 -20.57 -1.07
CA ALA A 159 -6.25 -21.65 -1.90
C ALA A 159 -7.01 -21.13 -3.14
N PRO A 160 -6.97 -21.85 -4.28
CA PRO A 160 -7.72 -21.48 -5.47
C PRO A 160 -9.24 -21.56 -5.23
N PRO A 161 -10.05 -20.71 -5.88
CA PRO A 161 -11.50 -20.74 -5.73
C PRO A 161 -12.11 -22.02 -6.33
N THR A 162 -13.07 -22.61 -5.62
CA THR A 162 -13.73 -23.87 -6.01
C THR A 162 -14.56 -23.73 -7.29
N HIS A 163 -15.13 -22.55 -7.53
CA HIS A 163 -15.99 -22.28 -8.70
C HIS A 163 -15.57 -20.98 -9.41
N GLY A 164 -16.06 -20.79 -10.65
CA GLY A 164 -15.83 -19.57 -11.43
C GLY A 164 -14.50 -19.53 -12.19
N ARG A 165 -14.11 -18.36 -12.70
CA ARG A 165 -12.83 -18.20 -13.43
C ARG A 165 -11.65 -18.29 -12.45
N VAL A 166 -10.54 -18.85 -12.92
CA VAL A 166 -9.29 -18.90 -12.13
C VAL A 166 -8.25 -17.96 -12.72
N SER A 167 -7.39 -17.43 -11.87
CA SER A 167 -6.24 -16.61 -12.25
C SER A 167 -4.98 -17.46 -12.44
N VAL A 168 -3.96 -16.91 -13.09
CA VAL A 168 -2.64 -17.58 -13.25
C VAL A 168 -2.06 -17.95 -11.88
N ARG A 169 -2.22 -17.06 -10.91
CA ARG A 169 -1.86 -17.25 -9.50
C ARG A 169 -2.53 -18.49 -8.88
N ASP A 170 -3.81 -18.73 -9.17
CA ASP A 170 -4.55 -19.87 -8.58
C ASP A 170 -4.02 -21.21 -9.11
N VAL A 171 -3.69 -21.26 -10.40
CA VAL A 171 -3.06 -22.42 -11.03
C VAL A 171 -1.68 -22.68 -10.44
N LEU A 172 -0.88 -21.62 -10.23
CA LEU A 172 0.43 -21.70 -9.58
C LEU A 172 0.31 -22.19 -8.14
N ALA A 173 -0.62 -21.64 -7.35
CA ALA A 173 -0.87 -22.04 -5.97
C ALA A 173 -1.23 -23.53 -5.87
N ALA A 174 -2.12 -24.01 -6.75
CA ALA A 174 -2.45 -25.43 -6.83
C ALA A 174 -1.23 -26.30 -7.14
N THR A 175 -0.42 -25.88 -8.13
CA THR A 175 0.77 -26.61 -8.56
C THR A 175 1.83 -26.68 -7.45
N LEU A 176 2.06 -25.59 -6.73
CA LEU A 176 3.03 -25.52 -5.64
C LEU A 176 2.61 -26.34 -4.42
N ARG A 177 1.29 -26.46 -4.16
CA ARG A 177 0.74 -27.34 -3.12
C ARG A 177 0.77 -28.83 -3.49
N GLY A 178 1.36 -29.19 -4.62
CA GLY A 178 1.53 -30.59 -5.05
C GLY A 178 0.32 -31.17 -5.78
N ALA A 179 -0.72 -30.37 -6.07
CA ALA A 179 -1.78 -30.82 -6.95
C ALA A 179 -1.28 -30.82 -8.40
N SER A 180 -1.50 -31.93 -9.11
CA SER A 180 -1.40 -31.91 -10.58
C SER A 180 -2.37 -30.84 -11.09
N PRO A 181 -2.00 -30.01 -12.10
CA PRO A 181 -2.92 -29.03 -12.64
C PRO A 181 -4.11 -29.79 -13.24
N ASP A 182 -5.21 -29.80 -12.48
CA ASP A 182 -6.45 -30.43 -12.90
C ASP A 182 -6.84 -29.83 -14.26
N PRO A 183 -7.03 -30.62 -15.32
CA PRO A 183 -7.47 -30.11 -16.61
C PRO A 183 -8.76 -29.29 -16.49
N ALA A 184 -9.64 -29.59 -15.52
CA ALA A 184 -10.81 -28.77 -15.23
C ALA A 184 -10.46 -27.37 -14.71
N LEU A 185 -9.39 -27.25 -13.91
CA LEU A 185 -8.88 -25.98 -13.41
C LEU A 185 -8.19 -25.18 -14.53
N LEU A 186 -7.37 -25.83 -15.35
CA LEU A 186 -6.71 -25.19 -16.50
C LEU A 186 -7.71 -24.64 -17.52
N ASN A 187 -8.81 -25.35 -17.79
CA ASN A 187 -9.86 -24.91 -18.72
C ASN A 187 -10.63 -23.68 -18.22
N ARG A 188 -10.55 -23.35 -16.92
CA ARG A 188 -11.16 -22.15 -16.32
C ARG A 188 -10.28 -20.91 -16.42
N LEU A 189 -9.04 -21.05 -16.90
CA LEU A 189 -8.09 -19.95 -17.06
C LEU A 189 -8.44 -19.13 -18.32
N PRO A 190 -8.61 -17.80 -18.22
CA PRO A 190 -8.80 -16.96 -19.39
C PRO A 190 -7.53 -16.96 -20.26
N GLY A 191 -7.68 -17.32 -21.54
CA GLY A 191 -6.57 -17.48 -22.50
C GLY A 191 -6.10 -18.93 -22.69
N GLY A 192 -6.51 -19.85 -21.81
CA GLY A 192 -6.15 -21.26 -21.90
C GLY A 192 -4.72 -21.58 -21.42
N PRO A 193 -4.40 -22.87 -21.24
CA PRO A 193 -3.12 -23.32 -20.68
C PRO A 193 -1.92 -23.04 -21.57
N ASP A 194 -2.14 -22.87 -22.88
CA ASP A 194 -1.11 -22.64 -23.89
C ASP A 194 -0.75 -21.17 -24.07
N THR A 195 -1.29 -20.28 -23.23
CA THR A 195 -0.98 -18.85 -23.26
C THR A 195 0.54 -18.67 -23.13
N PRO A 196 1.21 -18.06 -24.12
CA PRO A 196 2.65 -17.83 -24.06
C PRO A 196 2.94 -16.77 -22.99
N MET A 197 3.84 -17.11 -22.06
CA MET A 197 4.21 -16.23 -20.96
C MET A 197 5.71 -16.34 -20.69
N SER A 198 6.35 -15.20 -20.43
CA SER A 198 7.74 -15.15 -19.95
C SER A 198 7.77 -15.14 -18.42
N LEU A 199 8.89 -15.54 -17.82
CA LEU A 199 9.05 -15.52 -16.36
C LEU A 199 8.88 -14.14 -15.72
N PRO A 200 9.39 -13.03 -16.31
CA PRO A 200 9.12 -11.68 -15.83
C PRO A 200 7.63 -11.34 -15.76
N ASN A 201 6.88 -11.70 -16.82
CA ASN A 201 5.45 -11.44 -16.89
C ASN A 201 4.66 -12.34 -15.93
N LEU A 202 5.10 -13.58 -15.74
CA LEU A 202 4.54 -14.52 -14.77
C LEU A 202 4.69 -13.98 -13.33
N ALA A 203 5.89 -13.54 -12.96
CA ALA A 203 6.17 -12.97 -11.65
C ALA A 203 5.35 -11.69 -11.39
N HIS A 204 5.30 -10.79 -12.38
CA HIS A 204 4.50 -9.56 -12.29
C HIS A 204 3.01 -9.86 -12.17
N ALA A 205 2.47 -10.81 -12.94
CA ALA A 205 1.08 -11.23 -12.87
C ALA A 205 0.76 -11.83 -11.49
N LEU A 206 1.60 -12.72 -10.98
CA LEU A 206 1.47 -13.32 -9.64
C LEU A 206 1.45 -12.25 -8.56
N PHE A 207 2.43 -11.34 -8.54
CA PHE A 207 2.51 -10.25 -7.56
C PHE A 207 1.25 -9.38 -7.57
N ARG A 208 0.80 -8.95 -8.75
CA ARG A 208 -0.40 -8.11 -8.89
C ARG A 208 -1.67 -8.83 -8.44
N GLN A 209 -1.82 -10.12 -8.78
CA GLN A 209 -2.98 -10.92 -8.41
C GLN A 209 -3.03 -11.18 -6.90
N GLU A 210 -1.89 -11.44 -6.26
CA GLU A 210 -1.80 -11.55 -4.81
C GLU A 210 -2.16 -10.24 -4.10
N LYS A 211 -1.65 -9.10 -4.59
CA LYS A 211 -2.03 -7.78 -4.03
C LYS A 211 -3.51 -7.49 -4.19
N ALA A 212 -4.10 -7.84 -5.34
CA ALA A 212 -5.54 -7.68 -5.57
C ALA A 212 -6.38 -8.52 -4.60
N LEU A 213 -5.94 -9.73 -4.29
CA LEU A 213 -6.63 -10.64 -3.38
C LEU A 213 -6.54 -10.15 -1.92
N LEU A 214 -5.37 -9.66 -1.50
CA LEU A 214 -5.20 -9.01 -0.19
C LEU A 214 -6.18 -7.83 0.00
N LEU A 215 -6.39 -7.03 -1.05
CA LEU A 215 -7.34 -5.91 -1.01
C LEU A 215 -8.81 -6.35 -1.01
N ALA A 216 -9.10 -7.53 -1.57
CA ALA A 216 -10.42 -8.14 -1.52
C ALA A 216 -10.73 -8.84 -0.18
N GLY A 217 -9.79 -8.83 0.77
CA GLY A 217 -9.94 -9.46 2.08
C GLY A 217 -9.64 -10.97 2.08
N GLY A 218 -8.95 -11.49 1.07
CA GLY A 218 -8.49 -12.87 1.10
C GLY A 218 -7.25 -13.01 1.99
N GLU A 219 -7.35 -13.82 3.04
CA GLU A 219 -6.21 -14.25 3.87
C GLU A 219 -5.64 -15.58 3.34
N PRO A 220 -4.31 -15.79 3.38
CA PRO A 220 -3.62 -17.01 2.93
C PRO A 220 -3.95 -18.29 3.70
#